data_AF-A0A914W724-F1
#
_entry.id   AF-A0A914W724-F1
#
_cell.length_a   1.000
_cell.length_b   1.000
_cell.length_c   1.000
_cell.angle_alpha   90.00
_cell.angle_beta   90.00
_cell.angle_gamma   90.00
#
_symmetry.space_group_name_H-M   'P 1'
#
loop_
_entity.id
_entity.type
_entity.pdbx_description
1 polymer ?
#
loop_
_entity_poly.entity_id
_entity_poly.type
_entity_poly.pdbx_seq_one_letter_code
_entity_poly.pdbx_strand_id
1 'polypeptide(L)'
;MLHTTEMRMLRWTCGVTRLDKIPIIEKAQKHRLRWYDHIERRPDDHIGKILQRMKVEGKWPRGRPKCRWMDSIRNDMTACGLTEQDTADRDRWRSRIRKADPVI
;
A
#
# COMPACT_ATOMS: atom_id res chain seq x y z
N MET A 1 -18.02 2.40 -5.51
CA MET A 1 -18.45 2.22 -4.11
C MET A 1 -18.07 0.80 -3.71
N LEU A 2 -17.24 0.60 -2.67
CA LEU A 2 -16.85 -0.75 -2.21
C LEU A 2 -18.02 -1.44 -1.51
N HIS A 3 -18.17 -2.75 -1.70
CA HIS A 3 -19.25 -3.52 -1.10
C HIS A 3 -19.05 -3.68 0.42
N THR A 4 -20.14 -3.86 1.18
CA THR A 4 -20.12 -4.00 2.65
C THR A 4 -19.14 -5.09 3.13
N THR A 5 -19.07 -6.20 2.40
CA THR A 5 -18.12 -7.30 2.68
C THR A 5 -16.66 -6.86 2.52
N GLU A 6 -16.34 -6.15 1.44
CA GLU A 6 -14.97 -5.65 1.19
C GLU A 6 -14.54 -4.68 2.31
N MET A 7 -15.45 -3.79 2.68
CA MET A 7 -15.22 -2.83 3.76
C MET A 7 -15.05 -3.50 5.14
N ARG A 8 -15.66 -4.67 5.36
CA ARG A 8 -15.44 -5.48 6.58
C ARG A 8 -14.07 -6.16 6.55
N MET A 9 -13.69 -6.76 5.43
CA MET A 9 -12.39 -7.43 5.27
C MET A 9 -11.21 -6.45 5.38
N LEU A 10 -11.34 -5.26 4.79
CA LEU A 10 -10.33 -4.19 4.93
C LEU A 10 -10.15 -3.77 6.38
N ARG A 11 -11.24 -3.60 7.12
CA ARG A 11 -11.19 -3.28 8.56
C ARG A 11 -10.45 -4.34 9.36
N TRP A 12 -10.80 -5.60 9.15
CA TRP A 12 -10.15 -6.72 9.83
C TRP A 12 -8.64 -6.81 9.52
N THR A 13 -8.26 -6.73 8.25
CA THR A 13 -6.84 -6.76 7.83
C THR A 13 -6.04 -5.55 8.33
N CYS A 14 -6.69 -4.39 8.50
CA CYS A 14 -6.06 -3.20 9.06
C CYS A 14 -6.10 -3.14 10.59
N GLY A 15 -6.74 -4.11 11.26
CA GLY A 15 -6.90 -4.13 12.71
C GLY A 15 -7.72 -2.97 13.26
N VAL A 16 -8.70 -2.47 12.49
CA VAL A 16 -9.54 -1.33 12.89
C VAL A 16 -11.01 -1.72 12.93
N THR A 17 -11.75 -1.15 13.85
CA THR A 17 -13.19 -1.36 14.01
C THR A 17 -14.00 -0.22 13.37
N ARG A 18 -15.33 -0.31 13.42
CA ARG A 18 -16.20 0.82 13.05
C ARG A 18 -16.18 1.94 14.09
N LEU A 19 -15.85 1.63 15.35
CA LEU A 19 -15.85 2.58 16.46
C LEU A 19 -14.66 3.54 16.41
N ASP A 20 -13.55 3.11 15.81
CA ASP A 20 -12.32 3.91 15.69
C ASP A 20 -12.53 5.16 14.83
N LYS A 21 -13.60 5.20 14.00
CA LYS A 21 -13.95 6.31 13.08
C LYS A 21 -12.79 6.71 12.16
N ILE A 22 -11.90 5.78 11.82
CA ILE A 22 -10.75 6.02 10.95
C ILE A 22 -11.12 5.81 9.48
N PRO A 23 -10.63 6.68 8.56
CA PRO A 23 -10.71 6.45 7.13
C PRO A 23 -9.96 5.17 6.71
N ILE A 24 -10.69 4.08 6.48
CA ILE A 24 -10.10 2.75 6.20
C ILE A 24 -9.21 2.74 4.95
N ILE A 25 -9.59 3.49 3.91
CA ILE A 25 -8.85 3.56 2.65
C ILE A 25 -7.46 4.16 2.89
N GLU A 26 -7.38 5.23 3.68
CA GLU A 26 -6.11 5.88 4.04
C GLU A 26 -5.23 4.98 4.92
N LYS A 27 -5.84 4.20 5.81
CA LYS A 27 -5.12 3.22 6.63
C LYS A 27 -4.52 2.11 5.76
N ALA A 28 -5.30 1.58 4.80
CA ALA A 28 -4.82 0.60 3.84
C ALA A 28 -3.69 1.17 2.97
N GLN A 29 -3.83 2.41 2.48
CA GLN A 29 -2.78 3.14 1.76
C GLN A 29 -1.48 3.23 2.58
N LYS A 30 -1.55 3.65 3.85
CA LYS A 30 -0.39 3.69 4.76
C LYS A 30 0.27 2.32 4.90
N HIS A 31 -0.50 1.23 5.02
CA HIS A 31 0.04 -0.12 5.13
C HIS A 31 0.76 -0.55 3.85
N ARG A 32 0.18 -0.28 2.67
CA ARG A 32 0.83 -0.56 1.38
C ARG A 32 2.15 0.18 1.22
N LEU A 33 2.17 1.49 1.50
CA LEU A 33 3.39 2.30 1.42
C LEU A 33 4.45 1.88 2.44
N ARG A 34 4.06 1.49 3.67
CA ARG A 34 4.99 0.93 4.67
C ARG A 34 5.63 -0.37 4.19
N TRP A 35 4.85 -1.25 3.57
CA TRP A 35 5.37 -2.50 3.04
C TRP A 35 6.32 -2.26 1.86
N TYR A 36 5.94 -1.37 0.93
CA TYR A 36 6.80 -1.01 -0.21
C TYR A 36 8.16 -0.48 0.26
N ASP A 37 8.12 0.47 1.17
CA ASP A 37 9.28 1.08 1.82
C ASP A 37 10.17 0.06 2.55
N HIS A 38 9.55 -0.92 3.20
CA HIS A 38 10.28 -2.03 3.80
C HIS A 38 11.03 -2.85 2.75
N ILE A 39 10.38 -3.19 1.63
CA ILE A 39 10.96 -4.02 0.56
C ILE A 39 12.05 -3.27 -0.21
N GLU A 40 11.86 -2.00 -0.57
CA GLU A 40 12.88 -1.25 -1.33
C GLU A 40 14.20 -1.09 -0.57
N ARG A 41 14.14 -1.03 0.76
CA ARG A 41 15.35 -0.97 1.61
C ARG A 41 16.03 -2.31 1.82
N ARG A 42 15.46 -3.41 1.34
CA ARG A 42 16.15 -4.71 1.38
C ARG A 42 17.25 -4.77 0.31
N PRO A 43 18.27 -5.60 0.53
CA PRO A 43 19.24 -5.96 -0.51
C PRO A 43 18.56 -6.41 -1.81
N ASP A 44 19.21 -6.20 -2.95
CA ASP A 44 18.64 -6.53 -4.26
C ASP A 44 18.46 -8.03 -4.51
N ASP A 45 19.20 -8.88 -3.78
CA ASP A 45 19.06 -10.34 -3.76
C ASP A 45 17.92 -10.83 -2.84
N HIS A 46 17.28 -9.94 -2.09
CA HIS A 46 16.14 -10.31 -1.25
C HIS A 46 14.95 -10.73 -2.11
N ILE A 47 14.43 -11.94 -1.87
CA ILE A 47 13.33 -12.56 -2.63
C ILE A 47 12.14 -11.60 -2.83
N GLY A 48 11.75 -10.87 -1.78
CA GLY A 48 10.63 -9.92 -1.87
C GLY A 48 10.86 -8.78 -2.87
N LYS A 49 12.11 -8.33 -3.02
CA LYS A 49 12.50 -7.24 -3.93
C LYS A 49 12.62 -7.75 -5.37
N ILE A 50 13.18 -8.96 -5.54
CA ILE A 50 13.20 -9.67 -6.82
C ILE A 50 11.77 -9.86 -7.35
N LEU A 51 10.87 -10.41 -6.53
CA LEU A 51 9.48 -10.66 -6.91
C LEU A 51 8.71 -9.37 -7.22
N GLN A 52 8.98 -8.30 -6.48
CA GLN A 52 8.36 -6.99 -6.73
C GLN A 52 8.78 -6.40 -8.09
N ARG A 53 10.05 -6.56 -8.49
CA ARG A 53 10.60 -6.07 -9.76
C ARG A 53 10.31 -7.01 -10.94
N MET A 54 9.97 -8.27 -10.67
CA MET A 54 9.65 -9.26 -11.69
C MET A 54 8.42 -8.84 -12.51
N LYS A 55 8.58 -8.81 -13.83
CA LYS A 55 7.48 -8.60 -14.77
C LYS A 55 6.89 -9.95 -15.16
N VAL A 56 5.69 -10.24 -14.69
CA VAL A 56 4.94 -11.43 -15.13
C VAL A 56 4.36 -11.15 -16.52
N GLU A 57 4.79 -11.93 -17.49
CA GLU A 57 4.28 -11.89 -18.86
C GLU A 57 2.99 -12.71 -18.99
N GLY A 58 2.13 -12.34 -19.94
CA GLY A 58 0.87 -13.04 -20.20
C GLY A 58 -0.29 -12.11 -20.52
N LYS A 59 -1.34 -12.69 -21.13
CA LYS A 59 -2.61 -11.99 -21.37
C LYS A 59 -3.47 -12.03 -20.11
N TRP A 60 -4.09 -10.91 -19.78
CA TRP A 60 -4.96 -10.79 -18.62
C TRP A 60 -6.32 -11.44 -18.93
N PRO A 61 -6.87 -12.26 -18.02
CA PRO A 61 -8.22 -12.77 -18.17
C PRO A 61 -9.24 -11.63 -18.28
N ARG A 62 -10.28 -11.82 -19.09
CA ARG A 62 -11.39 -10.87 -19.18
C ARG A 62 -12.06 -10.75 -17.79
N GLY A 63 -12.31 -9.53 -17.35
CA GLY A 63 -13.00 -9.24 -16.08
C GLY A 63 -12.08 -8.88 -14.90
N ARG A 64 -10.78 -9.16 -14.94
CA ARG A 64 -9.85 -8.71 -13.88
C ARG A 64 -9.58 -7.19 -14.03
N PRO A 65 -9.69 -6.39 -12.95
CA PRO A 65 -9.31 -4.99 -12.98
C PRO A 65 -7.88 -4.81 -13.48
N LYS A 66 -7.65 -3.82 -14.37
CA LYS A 66 -6.37 -3.56 -15.04
C LYS A 66 -5.31 -2.89 -14.14
N CYS A 67 -5.34 -3.14 -12.83
CA CYS A 67 -4.42 -2.50 -11.89
C CYS A 67 -3.42 -3.52 -11.35
N ARG A 68 -2.13 -3.29 -11.59
CA ARG A 68 -1.06 -4.03 -10.93
C ARG A 68 -0.86 -3.47 -9.53
N TRP A 69 -0.24 -4.27 -8.67
CA TRP A 69 0.19 -3.83 -7.34
C TRP A 69 1.01 -2.54 -7.41
N MET A 70 2.00 -2.48 -8.30
CA MET A 70 2.84 -1.29 -8.48
C MET A 70 2.06 -0.07 -8.96
N ASP A 71 0.98 -0.23 -9.74
CA ASP A 71 0.15 0.89 -10.16
C ASP A 71 -0.59 1.49 -8.95
N SER A 72 -1.03 0.63 -8.02
CA SER A 72 -1.63 1.09 -6.76
C SER A 72 -0.62 1.81 -5.86
N ILE A 73 0.62 1.30 -5.78
CA ILE A 73 1.71 1.97 -5.04
C ILE A 73 2.02 3.35 -5.62
N ARG A 74 2.13 3.48 -6.95
CA ARG A 74 2.39 4.78 -7.59
C ARG A 74 1.26 5.78 -7.38
N ASN A 75 0.01 5.32 -7.41
CA ASN A 75 -1.14 6.17 -7.09
C ASN A 75 -1.10 6.62 -5.63
N ASP A 76 -0.78 5.71 -4.71
CA ASP A 76 -0.63 6.02 -3.29
C ASP A 76 0.50 7.02 -3.01
N MET A 77 1.65 6.86 -3.67
CA MET A 77 2.78 7.78 -3.61
C MET A 77 2.39 9.17 -4.13
N THR A 78 1.74 9.23 -5.30
CA THR A 78 1.24 10.47 -5.89
C THR A 78 0.30 11.20 -4.93
N ALA A 79 -0.63 10.46 -4.30
CA ALA A 79 -1.56 11.03 -3.32
C ALA A 79 -0.86 11.54 -2.03
N CYS A 80 0.33 11.04 -1.71
CA CYS A 80 1.16 11.51 -0.59
C CYS A 80 2.22 12.56 -1.01
N GLY A 81 2.35 12.87 -2.30
CA GLY A 81 3.42 13.71 -2.84
C GLY A 81 4.82 13.10 -2.65
N LEU A 82 4.91 11.77 -2.85
CA LEU A 82 6.14 10.98 -2.74
C LEU A 82 6.60 10.48 -4.11
N THR A 83 7.90 10.22 -4.23
CA THR A 83 8.49 9.46 -5.34
C THR A 83 9.20 8.20 -4.84
N GLU A 84 9.61 7.32 -5.75
CA GLU A 84 10.37 6.10 -5.39
C GLU A 84 11.71 6.44 -4.71
N GLN A 85 12.36 7.56 -5.08
CA GLN A 85 13.61 7.99 -4.44
C GLN A 85 13.44 8.41 -2.97
N ASP A 86 12.24 8.84 -2.59
CA ASP A 86 11.96 9.29 -1.22
C ASP A 86 12.03 8.15 -0.19
N THR A 87 12.05 6.88 -0.64
CA THR A 87 12.25 5.72 0.25
C THR A 87 13.60 5.74 0.97
N ALA A 88 14.62 6.40 0.40
CA ALA A 88 15.92 6.57 1.03
C ALA A 88 15.85 7.47 2.27
N ASP A 89 15.00 8.50 2.24
CA ASP A 89 14.77 9.41 3.36
C ASP A 89 13.65 8.89 4.26
N ARG A 90 14.04 8.24 5.36
CA ARG A 90 13.13 7.60 6.29
C ARG A 90 12.18 8.58 6.99
N ASP A 91 12.66 9.79 7.28
CA ASP A 91 11.89 10.77 8.06
C ASP A 91 10.89 11.48 7.18
N ARG A 92 11.30 11.86 5.96
CA ARG A 92 10.39 12.37 4.93
C ARG A 92 9.32 11.34 4.60
N TRP A 93 9.71 10.08 4.37
CA TRP A 93 8.76 9.01 4.06
C TRP A 93 7.73 8.84 5.19
N ARG A 94 8.20 8.67 6.44
CA ARG A 94 7.33 8.51 7.62
C ARG A 94 6.37 9.67 7.81
N SER A 95 6.86 10.90 7.64
CA SER A 95 6.05 12.11 7.78
C SER A 95 4.92 12.15 6.76
N ARG A 96 5.22 11.86 5.49
CA ARG A 96 4.25 11.90 4.38
C ARG A 96 3.20 10.78 4.43
N ILE A 97 3.55 9.60 4.93
CA ILE A 97 2.60 8.47 5.04
C ILE A 97 1.82 8.47 6.36
N ARG A 98 2.00 9.47 7.23
CA ARG A 98 1.34 9.51 8.53
C ARG A 98 -0.17 9.70 8.35
N LYS A 99 -0.92 8.69 8.77
CA LYS A 99 -2.39 8.68 8.86
C LYS A 99 -2.83 8.41 10.29
N ALA A 100 -4.05 8.79 10.62
CA ALA A 100 -4.67 8.55 11.93
C ALA A 100 -4.54 7.07 12.32
N ASP A 101 -4.11 6.84 13.56
CA ASP A 101 -4.05 5.52 14.17
C ASP A 101 -5.18 5.38 15.20
N PRO A 102 -5.73 4.17 15.41
CA PRO A 102 -6.78 3.96 16.39
C PRO A 102 -6.27 4.30 17.77
N VAL A 103 -7.14 4.92 18.57
CA VAL A 103 -6.93 5.05 20.01
C VAL A 103 -7.09 3.64 20.57
N ILE A 104 -5.97 3.05 21.00
CA ILE A 104 -5.94 1.73 21.67
C ILE A 104 -6.47 1.91 23.09
#